data_AF-A0A1Z9QQM9-F1
#
_entry.id   AF-A0A1Z9QQM9-F1
#
_cell.length_a   1.000
_cell.length_b   1.000
_cell.length_c   1.000
_cell.angle_alpha   90.00
_cell.angle_beta   90.00
_cell.angle_gamma   90.00
#
_symmetry.space_group_name_H-M   'P 1'
#
loop_
_entity.id
_entity.type
_entity.pdbx_description
1 polymer ?
#
loop_
_entity_poly.entity_id
_entity_poly.type
_entity_poly.pdbx_seq_one_letter_code
_entity_poly.pdbx_strand_id
1 'polypeptide(L)'
;MGYSPQQIHELVEHRNWEKVFPSDSGVVFYNYINHHVDRLRGDPFSWAWLHHAPEFILDENLFIQNNGSFYSNRPLLVTLTRGLTEMGWHRLAYMLYSIGARSRAAMDANKVLAHVLLDIKMTFRPQLPDYSFYLVFMPGECNVELKGLCDELGIETIDFCQAIDLDSIGGRQEDGYHPNAKGSEAVAALYCELLTNGSL
;
A
#
# COMPACT_ATOMS: atom_id res chain seq x y z
N MET A 1 3.50 -9.10 9.74
CA MET A 1 3.55 -9.05 8.26
C MET A 1 2.38 -8.17 7.81
N GLY A 2 2.68 -7.07 7.12
CA GLY A 2 1.64 -6.22 6.53
C GLY A 2 1.28 -6.72 5.12
N TYR A 3 0.07 -6.43 4.68
CA TYR A 3 -0.39 -6.72 3.31
C TYR A 3 -0.24 -5.47 2.43
N SER A 4 0.22 -5.63 1.19
CA SER A 4 0.20 -4.55 0.18
C SER A 4 -1.24 -4.24 -0.25
N PRO A 5 -1.50 -3.09 -0.90
CA PRO A 5 -2.85 -2.79 -1.37
C PRO A 5 -3.38 -3.86 -2.35
N GLN A 6 -2.53 -4.43 -3.20
CA GLN A 6 -2.92 -5.55 -4.08
C GLN A 6 -3.34 -6.79 -3.30
N GLN A 7 -2.57 -7.16 -2.27
CA GLN A 7 -2.88 -8.33 -1.47
C GLN A 7 -4.19 -8.14 -0.71
N ILE A 8 -4.45 -6.95 -0.17
CA ILE A 8 -5.73 -6.69 0.49
C ILE A 8 -6.87 -6.70 -0.51
N HIS A 9 -6.71 -6.07 -1.67
CA HIS A 9 -7.71 -6.08 -2.74
C HIS A 9 -8.11 -7.51 -3.13
N GLU A 10 -7.15 -8.39 -3.39
CA GLU A 10 -7.43 -9.80 -3.68
C GLU A 10 -8.07 -10.54 -2.48
N LEU A 11 -7.61 -10.26 -1.25
CA LEU A 11 -8.17 -10.87 -0.05
C LEU A 11 -9.63 -10.46 0.17
N VAL A 12 -10.00 -9.20 -0.13
CA VAL A 12 -11.36 -8.72 0.17
C VAL A 12 -12.42 -9.34 -0.73
N GLU A 13 -12.05 -9.68 -1.96
CA GLU A 13 -12.94 -10.33 -2.92
C GLU A 13 -13.21 -11.81 -2.56
N HIS A 14 -12.24 -12.50 -1.98
CA HIS A 14 -12.27 -13.97 -1.86
C HIS A 14 -12.55 -14.48 -0.45
N ARG A 15 -12.49 -13.60 0.57
CA ARG A 15 -12.61 -14.00 1.97
C ARG A 15 -13.97 -13.58 2.54
N ASN A 16 -14.60 -14.50 3.28
CA ASN A 16 -15.74 -14.15 4.13
C ASN A 16 -15.20 -13.47 5.40
N TRP A 17 -15.40 -12.17 5.52
CA TRP A 17 -14.83 -11.36 6.60
C TRP A 17 -15.55 -11.51 7.94
N GLU A 18 -16.84 -11.85 7.94
CA GLU A 18 -17.61 -12.14 9.17
C GLU A 18 -16.99 -13.30 9.97
N LYS A 19 -16.31 -14.25 9.30
CA LYS A 19 -15.60 -15.35 9.97
C LYS A 19 -14.21 -14.99 10.49
N VAL A 20 -13.67 -13.86 10.03
CA VAL A 20 -12.32 -13.40 10.38
C VAL A 20 -12.39 -12.44 11.56
N PHE A 21 -13.40 -11.58 11.56
CA PHE A 21 -13.61 -10.60 12.61
C PHE A 21 -14.65 -11.13 13.61
N PRO A 22 -14.26 -11.35 14.87
CA PRO A 22 -15.13 -12.02 15.86
C PRO A 22 -16.21 -11.10 16.47
N SER A 23 -16.28 -9.83 16.05
CA SER A 23 -17.15 -8.80 16.62
C SER A 23 -18.07 -8.23 15.55
N ASP A 24 -19.28 -7.83 15.93
CA ASP A 24 -20.27 -7.23 15.03
C ASP A 24 -19.91 -5.78 14.63
N SER A 25 -19.05 -5.11 15.41
CA SER A 25 -18.53 -3.77 15.12
C SER A 25 -17.03 -3.66 15.41
N GLY A 26 -16.37 -2.67 14.80
CA GLY A 26 -14.95 -2.42 15.01
C GLY A 26 -14.35 -1.38 14.07
N VAL A 27 -13.02 -1.29 14.08
CA VAL A 27 -12.27 -0.34 13.25
C VAL A 27 -11.17 -1.09 12.49
N VAL A 28 -11.05 -0.81 11.20
CA VAL A 28 -9.98 -1.31 10.33
C VAL A 28 -9.07 -0.15 9.96
N PHE A 29 -7.78 -0.30 10.26
CA PHE A 29 -6.74 0.64 9.84
C PHE A 29 -5.96 0.06 8.68
N TYR A 30 -5.85 0.83 7.60
CA TYR A 30 -4.88 0.58 6.54
C TYR A 30 -3.73 1.58 6.66
N ASN A 31 -2.54 1.11 7.00
CA ASN A 31 -1.39 1.99 7.18
C ASN A 31 -0.75 2.31 5.83
N TYR A 32 -0.72 3.60 5.50
CA TYR A 32 -0.07 4.11 4.31
C TYR A 32 1.45 3.93 4.40
N ILE A 33 2.02 3.47 3.29
CA ILE A 33 3.46 3.28 3.12
C ILE A 33 3.79 3.79 1.71
N ASN A 34 4.61 4.83 1.59
CA ASN A 34 4.80 5.54 0.32
C ASN A 34 5.33 4.63 -0.80
N HIS A 35 6.33 3.80 -0.50
CA HIS A 35 6.88 2.89 -1.51
C HIS A 35 5.91 1.75 -1.92
N HIS A 36 4.75 1.58 -1.24
CA HIS A 36 3.71 0.65 -1.68
C HIS A 36 2.89 1.19 -2.85
N VAL A 37 2.83 2.52 -3.04
CA VAL A 37 2.04 3.12 -4.13
C VAL A 37 2.59 2.70 -5.49
N ASP A 38 3.92 2.75 -5.65
CA ASP A 38 4.59 2.35 -6.89
C ASP A 38 4.42 0.85 -7.20
N ARG A 39 4.21 0.01 -6.17
CA ARG A 39 3.96 -1.43 -6.36
C ARG A 39 2.74 -1.69 -7.20
N LEU A 40 1.69 -0.86 -7.07
CA LEU A 40 0.42 -1.03 -7.79
C LEU A 40 0.59 -1.00 -9.31
N ARG A 41 1.71 -0.46 -9.79
CA ARG A 41 2.05 -0.29 -11.21
C ARG A 41 3.02 -1.34 -11.73
N GLY A 42 3.33 -2.33 -10.90
CA GLY A 42 4.38 -3.29 -11.20
C GLY A 42 5.76 -2.65 -11.10
N ASP A 43 6.01 -1.90 -10.02
CA ASP A 43 7.36 -1.46 -9.70
C ASP A 43 8.32 -2.68 -9.67
N PRO A 44 9.35 -2.67 -10.53
CA PRO A 44 10.28 -3.76 -10.63
C PRO A 44 11.21 -3.90 -9.42
N PHE A 45 11.33 -2.90 -8.55
CA PHE A 45 12.09 -3.06 -7.31
C PHE A 45 11.33 -3.96 -6.33
N SER A 46 10.01 -3.85 -6.31
CA SER A 46 9.11 -4.66 -5.49
C SER A 46 8.87 -6.08 -6.03
N TRP A 47 9.29 -6.33 -7.28
CA TRP A 47 9.22 -7.62 -7.96
C TRP A 47 10.01 -8.74 -7.27
N ALA A 48 11.12 -8.42 -6.61
CA ALA A 48 11.90 -9.42 -5.87
C ALA A 48 11.09 -10.12 -4.75
N TRP A 49 9.95 -9.55 -4.37
CA TRP A 49 9.11 -10.02 -3.26
C TRP A 49 7.67 -10.33 -3.68
N LEU A 50 7.24 -9.91 -4.88
CA LEU A 50 5.84 -9.92 -5.33
C LEU A 50 5.73 -10.36 -6.80
N HIS A 51 6.35 -11.49 -7.13
CA HIS A 51 6.49 -11.99 -8.50
C HIS A 51 5.18 -12.06 -9.30
N HIS A 52 4.03 -12.29 -8.66
CA HIS A 52 2.74 -12.40 -9.34
C HIS A 52 1.73 -11.35 -8.90
N ALA A 53 2.16 -10.30 -8.20
CA ALA A 53 1.23 -9.25 -7.79
C ALA A 53 0.60 -8.59 -9.03
N PRO A 54 -0.71 -8.33 -8.99
CA PRO A 54 -1.40 -7.70 -10.10
C PRO A 54 -0.92 -6.27 -10.30
N GLU A 55 -0.82 -5.87 -11.57
CA GLU A 55 -0.74 -4.47 -11.96
C GLU A 55 -2.15 -3.94 -12.10
N PHE A 56 -2.47 -2.89 -11.34
CA PHE A 56 -3.77 -2.24 -11.42
C PHE A 56 -3.72 -1.03 -12.33
N ILE A 57 -4.74 -0.92 -13.17
CA ILE A 57 -5.04 0.28 -13.95
C ILE A 57 -6.48 0.73 -13.65
N LEU A 58 -6.80 1.95 -14.03
CA LEU A 58 -8.16 2.47 -14.02
C LEU A 58 -8.67 2.44 -15.45
N ASP A 59 -9.90 1.97 -15.65
CA ASP A 59 -10.59 2.11 -16.92
C ASP A 59 -11.15 3.54 -17.10
N GLU A 60 -11.87 3.75 -18.21
CA GLU A 60 -12.49 5.03 -18.55
C GLU A 60 -13.53 5.51 -17.53
N ASN A 61 -14.11 4.59 -16.76
CA ASN A 61 -15.09 4.87 -15.71
C ASN A 61 -14.44 4.90 -14.30
N LEU A 62 -13.11 4.84 -14.24
CA LEU A 62 -12.31 4.82 -13.03
C LEU A 62 -12.47 3.55 -12.17
N PHE A 63 -12.93 2.43 -12.76
CA PHE A 63 -12.90 1.15 -12.04
C PHE A 63 -11.53 0.48 -12.16
N ILE A 64 -11.16 -0.26 -11.11
CA ILE A 64 -9.91 -1.00 -11.07
C ILE A 64 -10.00 -2.17 -12.02
N GLN A 65 -8.97 -2.32 -12.85
CA GLN A 65 -8.79 -3.48 -13.71
C GLN A 65 -7.47 -4.15 -13.39
N ASN A 66 -7.49 -5.47 -13.26
CA ASN A 66 -6.29 -6.29 -13.22
C ASN A 66 -5.71 -6.36 -14.64
N ASN A 67 -4.58 -5.69 -14.85
CA ASN A 67 -3.87 -5.66 -16.12
C ASN A 67 -2.70 -6.65 -16.12
N GLY A 68 -2.93 -7.87 -15.61
CA GLY A 68 -1.90 -8.88 -15.48
C GLY A 68 -0.87 -8.52 -14.42
N SER A 69 0.41 -8.80 -14.68
CA SER A 69 1.52 -8.56 -13.77
C SER A 69 2.74 -8.04 -14.52
N PHE A 70 3.79 -7.69 -13.79
CA PHE A 70 5.08 -7.33 -14.39
C PHE A 70 5.60 -8.43 -15.33
N TYR A 71 5.41 -9.71 -15.00
CA TYR A 71 5.80 -10.84 -15.85
C TYR A 71 5.04 -10.92 -17.15
N SER A 72 3.70 -10.86 -17.08
CA SER A 72 2.87 -10.97 -18.28
C SER A 72 3.04 -9.77 -19.20
N ASN A 73 3.27 -8.59 -18.63
CA ASN A 73 3.35 -7.34 -19.38
C ASN A 73 4.75 -7.06 -19.95
N ARG A 74 5.80 -7.62 -19.35
CA ARG A 74 7.20 -7.36 -19.74
C ARG A 74 8.05 -8.65 -19.83
N PRO A 75 7.61 -9.67 -20.60
CA PRO A 75 8.25 -10.99 -20.62
C PRO A 75 9.71 -10.94 -21.09
N LEU A 76 10.04 -10.06 -22.05
CA LEU A 76 11.40 -9.87 -22.55
C LEU A 76 12.32 -9.25 -21.51
N LEU A 77 11.86 -8.19 -20.83
CA LEU A 77 12.64 -7.54 -19.78
C LEU A 77 12.91 -8.50 -18.63
N VAL A 78 11.88 -9.26 -18.22
CA VAL A 78 12.02 -10.30 -17.18
C VAL A 78 13.00 -11.38 -17.58
N THR A 79 12.93 -11.87 -18.83
CA THR A 79 13.85 -12.91 -19.30
C THR A 79 15.30 -12.41 -19.27
N LEU A 80 15.51 -11.17 -19.73
CA LEU A 80 16.83 -10.53 -19.74
C LEU A 80 17.35 -10.31 -18.31
N THR A 81 16.55 -9.73 -17.41
CA THR A 81 16.99 -9.46 -16.04
C THR A 81 17.23 -10.74 -15.24
N ARG A 82 16.43 -11.79 -15.48
CA ARG A 82 16.67 -13.12 -14.88
C ARG A 82 18.01 -13.69 -15.35
N GLY A 83 18.27 -13.71 -16.65
CA GLY A 83 19.56 -14.20 -17.19
C GLY A 83 20.76 -13.40 -16.64
N LEU A 84 20.64 -12.08 -16.55
CA LEU A 84 21.67 -11.23 -15.94
C LEU A 84 21.89 -11.52 -14.45
N THR A 85 20.83 -11.80 -13.71
CA THR A 85 20.90 -12.17 -12.30
C THR A 85 21.57 -13.53 -12.12
N GLU A 86 21.23 -14.52 -12.95
CA GLU A 86 21.85 -15.85 -12.96
C GLU A 86 23.35 -15.80 -13.31
N MET A 87 23.76 -14.83 -14.13
CA MET A 87 25.17 -14.56 -14.45
C MET A 87 25.92 -13.72 -13.38
N GLY A 88 25.27 -13.39 -12.27
CA GLY A 88 25.85 -12.59 -11.17
C GLY A 88 25.93 -11.09 -11.45
N TRP A 89 25.33 -10.60 -12.53
CA TRP A 89 25.32 -9.18 -12.91
C TRP A 89 24.18 -8.41 -12.24
N HIS A 90 24.06 -8.56 -10.92
CA HIS A 90 22.96 -7.99 -10.14
C HIS A 90 22.81 -6.47 -10.33
N ARG A 91 23.91 -5.74 -10.46
CA ARG A 91 23.88 -4.28 -10.67
C ARG A 91 23.32 -3.89 -12.04
N LEU A 92 23.59 -4.67 -13.09
CA LEU A 92 23.02 -4.41 -14.42
C LEU A 92 21.55 -4.81 -14.48
N ALA A 93 21.20 -5.95 -13.90
CA ALA A 93 19.81 -6.36 -13.72
C ALA A 93 19.02 -5.25 -13.00
N TYR A 94 19.60 -4.71 -11.92
CA TYR A 94 19.05 -3.59 -11.15
C TYR A 94 18.79 -2.33 -11.99
N MET A 95 19.74 -1.91 -12.82
CA MET A 95 19.54 -0.74 -13.69
C MET A 95 18.42 -0.96 -14.72
N LEU A 96 18.33 -2.16 -15.31
CA LEU A 96 17.29 -2.49 -16.29
C LEU A 96 15.90 -2.51 -15.67
N TYR A 97 15.78 -2.97 -14.42
CA TYR A 97 14.57 -2.83 -13.64
C TYR A 97 14.15 -1.36 -13.54
N SER A 98 15.05 -0.46 -13.11
CA SER A 98 14.73 0.97 -12.95
C SER A 98 14.28 1.67 -14.25
N ILE A 99 14.70 1.20 -15.42
CA ILE A 99 14.28 1.75 -16.73
C ILE A 99 12.85 1.32 -17.07
N GLY A 100 12.49 0.05 -16.85
CA GLY A 100 11.15 -0.47 -17.13
C GLY A 100 10.05 0.12 -16.24
N ALA A 101 10.41 0.63 -15.06
CA ALA A 101 9.50 1.34 -14.15
C ALA A 101 9.02 2.68 -14.72
N ARG A 102 9.90 3.39 -15.43
CA ARG A 102 9.65 4.77 -15.90
C ARG A 102 8.77 4.84 -17.16
N SER A 103 8.66 3.75 -17.93
CA SER A 103 8.01 3.77 -19.26
C SER A 103 6.48 3.72 -19.24
N ARG A 104 5.84 3.60 -18.07
CA ARG A 104 4.36 3.68 -17.89
C ARG A 104 3.91 4.78 -16.93
N ALA A 105 4.75 5.79 -16.69
CA ALA A 105 4.48 6.91 -15.77
C ALA A 105 3.34 7.87 -16.19
N ALA A 106 2.41 7.46 -17.06
CA ALA A 106 1.37 8.35 -17.60
C ALA A 106 0.13 8.47 -16.69
N MET A 107 -0.15 7.48 -15.84
CA MET A 107 -1.22 7.60 -14.83
C MET A 107 -0.65 8.09 -13.50
N ASP A 108 -1.48 8.65 -12.62
CA ASP A 108 -1.10 9.04 -11.25
C ASP A 108 -1.28 7.86 -10.26
N ALA A 109 -0.24 7.59 -9.47
CA ALA A 109 -0.12 6.41 -8.60
C ALA A 109 -1.04 6.51 -7.41
N ASN A 110 -1.16 7.74 -6.92
CA ASN A 110 -2.05 8.11 -5.85
C ASN A 110 -3.49 7.92 -6.30
N LYS A 111 -3.83 8.31 -7.55
CA LYS A 111 -5.17 8.02 -8.11
C LYS A 111 -5.52 6.53 -8.13
N VAL A 112 -4.61 5.67 -8.58
CA VAL A 112 -4.85 4.21 -8.58
C VAL A 112 -5.04 3.70 -7.15
N LEU A 113 -4.16 4.08 -6.22
CA LEU A 113 -4.27 3.67 -4.82
C LEU A 113 -5.58 4.13 -4.18
N ALA A 114 -5.99 5.39 -4.41
CA ALA A 114 -7.22 5.93 -3.86
C ALA A 114 -8.44 5.10 -4.31
N HIS A 115 -8.49 4.70 -5.58
CA HIS A 115 -9.57 3.87 -6.10
C HIS A 115 -9.49 2.43 -5.57
N VAL A 116 -8.29 1.87 -5.39
CA VAL A 116 -8.09 0.58 -4.70
C VAL A 116 -8.64 0.60 -3.28
N LEU A 117 -8.38 1.67 -2.53
CA LEU A 117 -8.92 1.84 -1.18
C LEU A 117 -10.44 2.01 -1.18
N LEU A 118 -10.99 2.73 -2.16
CA LEU A 118 -12.44 2.85 -2.33
C LEU A 118 -13.08 1.48 -2.57
N ASP A 119 -12.53 0.69 -3.48
CA ASP A 119 -13.07 -0.63 -3.82
C ASP A 119 -12.97 -1.61 -2.64
N ILE A 120 -11.86 -1.56 -1.89
CA ILE A 120 -11.70 -2.28 -0.61
C ILE A 120 -12.82 -1.87 0.36
N LYS A 121 -13.03 -0.56 0.59
CA LYS A 121 -14.08 -0.05 1.48
C LYS A 121 -15.48 -0.51 1.04
N MET A 122 -15.77 -0.42 -0.26
CA MET A 122 -17.06 -0.80 -0.83
C MET A 122 -17.32 -2.30 -0.80
N THR A 123 -16.28 -3.12 -0.89
CA THR A 123 -16.36 -4.58 -0.78
C THR A 123 -16.53 -5.03 0.67
N PHE A 124 -15.91 -4.31 1.61
CA PHE A 124 -15.94 -4.62 3.03
C PHE A 124 -17.30 -4.26 3.67
N ARG A 125 -17.85 -3.10 3.30
CA ARG A 125 -19.06 -2.52 3.93
C ARG A 125 -20.29 -3.43 3.93
N PRO A 126 -20.62 -4.21 2.88
CA PRO A 126 -21.75 -5.13 2.91
C PRO A 126 -21.57 -6.30 3.87
N GLN A 127 -20.33 -6.74 4.11
CA GLN A 127 -20.01 -7.86 5.01
C GLN A 127 -19.84 -7.40 6.46
N LEU A 128 -19.39 -6.16 6.67
CA LEU A 128 -19.11 -5.59 7.98
C LEU A 128 -19.65 -4.15 8.05
N PRO A 129 -20.98 -3.96 8.12
CA PRO A 129 -21.62 -2.66 7.98
C PRO A 129 -21.35 -1.70 9.14
N ASP A 130 -21.12 -2.24 10.35
CA ASP A 130 -20.82 -1.48 11.56
C ASP A 130 -19.31 -1.34 11.83
N TYR A 131 -18.47 -1.62 10.83
CA TYR A 131 -17.05 -1.36 10.89
C TYR A 131 -16.69 -0.05 10.18
N SER A 132 -15.84 0.74 10.82
CA SER A 132 -15.20 1.90 10.21
C SER A 132 -13.89 1.52 9.53
N PHE A 133 -13.59 2.13 8.38
CA PHE A 133 -12.35 1.89 7.62
C PHE A 133 -11.60 3.21 7.44
N TYR A 134 -10.35 3.26 7.89
CA TYR A 134 -9.49 4.43 7.80
C TYR A 134 -8.17 4.13 7.10
N LEU A 135 -7.75 5.05 6.23
CA LEU A 135 -6.36 5.14 5.76
C LEU A 135 -5.54 5.94 6.78
N VAL A 136 -4.46 5.37 7.31
CA VAL A 136 -3.61 6.02 8.32
C VAL A 136 -2.30 6.46 7.69
N PHE A 137 -2.02 7.76 7.69
CA PHE A 137 -0.73 8.32 7.32
C PHE A 137 0.23 8.27 8.50
N MET A 138 1.27 7.45 8.38
CA MET A 138 2.22 7.19 9.47
C MET A 138 3.17 8.37 9.70
N PRO A 139 3.80 8.48 10.89
CA PRO A 139 4.80 9.52 11.15
C PRO A 139 5.92 9.56 10.09
N GLY A 140 6.10 10.73 9.47
CA GLY A 140 7.06 10.95 8.38
C GLY A 140 6.63 10.47 6.98
N GLU A 141 5.46 9.83 6.83
CA GLU A 141 4.96 9.26 5.57
C GLU A 141 3.77 10.09 5.05
N CYS A 142 4.03 11.32 4.62
CA CYS A 142 2.97 12.23 4.16
C CYS A 142 2.78 12.22 2.65
N ASN A 143 1.52 12.22 2.24
CA ASN A 143 1.15 12.36 0.83
C ASN A 143 -0.10 13.24 0.70
N VAL A 144 0.11 14.52 0.39
CA VAL A 144 -0.95 15.54 0.30
C VAL A 144 -1.89 15.26 -0.87
N GLU A 145 -1.34 14.78 -2.00
CA GLU A 145 -2.14 14.44 -3.18
C GLU A 145 -3.09 13.28 -2.90
N LEU A 146 -2.59 12.19 -2.29
CA LEU A 146 -3.42 11.05 -1.91
C LEU A 146 -4.49 11.45 -0.89
N LYS A 147 -4.17 12.32 0.08
CA LYS A 147 -5.17 12.85 1.03
C LYS A 147 -6.32 13.55 0.31
N GLY A 148 -6.00 14.47 -0.61
CA GLY A 148 -7.02 15.16 -1.40
C GLY A 148 -7.90 14.19 -2.20
N LEU A 149 -7.30 13.19 -2.83
CA LEU A 149 -8.04 12.14 -3.55
C LEU A 149 -8.92 11.29 -2.62
N CYS A 150 -8.45 10.96 -1.42
CA CYS A 150 -9.24 10.24 -0.43
C CYS A 150 -10.45 11.07 0.04
N ASP A 151 -10.26 12.36 0.29
CA ASP A 151 -11.35 13.28 0.67
C ASP A 151 -12.40 13.37 -0.45
N GLU A 152 -11.97 13.51 -1.71
CA GLU A 152 -12.86 13.52 -2.88
C GLU A 152 -13.69 12.24 -3.02
N LEU A 153 -13.11 11.08 -2.68
CA LEU A 153 -13.76 9.76 -2.76
C LEU A 153 -14.50 9.36 -1.47
N GLY A 154 -14.50 10.20 -0.43
CA GLY A 154 -15.13 9.90 0.85
C GLY A 154 -14.46 8.74 1.61
N ILE A 155 -13.15 8.58 1.46
CA ILE A 155 -12.32 7.64 2.23
C ILE A 155 -11.79 8.38 3.45
N GLU A 156 -12.13 7.90 4.64
CA GLU A 156 -11.73 8.56 5.88
C GLU A 156 -10.24 8.32 6.13
N THR A 157 -9.55 9.37 6.60
CA THR A 157 -8.11 9.33 6.84
C THR A 157 -7.77 9.76 8.25
N ILE A 158 -6.70 9.18 8.79
CA ILE A 158 -6.08 9.58 10.06
C ILE A 158 -4.68 10.05 9.75
N ASP A 159 -4.32 11.22 10.28
CA ASP A 159 -3.05 11.86 9.98
C ASP A 159 -2.09 11.86 11.17
N PHE A 160 -1.18 10.90 11.22
CA PHE A 160 -0.09 10.85 12.20
C PHE A 160 1.23 11.40 11.66
N CYS A 161 1.24 11.97 10.46
CA CYS A 161 2.44 12.52 9.81
C CYS A 161 3.37 13.30 10.71
N GLN A 162 2.79 14.22 11.49
CA GLN A 162 3.48 15.17 12.35
C GLN A 162 3.26 14.87 13.83
N ALA A 163 2.62 13.74 14.17
CA ALA A 163 2.31 13.41 15.56
C ALA A 163 3.58 13.14 16.38
N ILE A 164 4.60 12.54 15.76
CA ILE A 164 5.87 12.20 16.42
C ILE A 164 7.00 12.30 15.40
N ASP A 165 8.15 12.85 15.82
CA ASP A 165 9.40 12.74 15.08
C ASP A 165 10.15 11.47 15.50
N LEU A 166 10.07 10.41 14.68
CA LEU A 166 10.71 9.12 14.94
C LEU A 166 12.24 9.22 15.00
N ASP A 167 12.85 10.15 14.28
CA ASP A 167 14.31 10.32 14.26
C ASP A 167 14.78 10.95 15.56
N SER A 168 14.06 11.96 16.06
CA SER A 168 14.37 12.64 17.33
C SER A 168 14.39 11.68 18.53
N ILE A 169 13.55 10.64 18.50
CA ILE A 169 13.48 9.63 19.57
C ILE A 169 14.38 8.43 19.33
N GLY A 170 15.14 8.39 18.23
CA GLY A 170 15.92 7.20 17.84
C GLY A 170 15.03 5.98 17.59
N GLY A 171 13.84 6.21 17.03
CA GLY A 171 12.78 5.22 16.80
C GLY A 171 12.88 4.49 15.47
N ARG A 172 13.88 4.76 14.63
CA ARG A 172 14.09 4.10 13.34
C ARG A 172 15.12 2.95 13.41
N GLN A 173 14.99 2.01 12.48
CA GLN A 173 16.03 1.03 12.19
C GLN A 173 17.19 1.67 11.41
N GLU A 174 18.29 0.93 11.24
CA GLU A 174 19.46 1.39 10.49
C GLU A 174 19.15 1.68 9.02
N ASP A 175 18.08 1.09 8.48
CA ASP A 175 17.62 1.39 7.12
C ASP A 175 17.04 2.80 6.96
N GLY A 176 16.75 3.50 8.06
CA GLY A 176 16.19 4.86 8.05
C GLY A 176 14.72 4.94 7.63
N TYR A 177 14.07 3.82 7.32
CA TYR A 177 12.69 3.77 6.86
C TYR A 177 11.77 3.14 7.90
N HIS A 178 12.12 1.96 8.42
CA HIS A 178 11.23 1.20 9.29
C HIS A 178 11.38 1.60 10.76
N PRO A 179 10.28 1.61 11.54
CA PRO A 179 10.38 1.79 12.97
C PRO A 179 11.10 0.59 13.62
N ASN A 180 11.93 0.88 14.62
CA ASN A 180 12.43 -0.14 15.54
C ASN A 180 11.38 -0.42 16.64
N ALA A 181 11.76 -1.18 17.69
CA ALA A 181 10.84 -1.47 18.80
C ALA A 181 10.32 -0.18 19.49
N LYS A 182 11.19 0.80 19.73
CA LYS A 182 10.84 2.08 20.36
C LYS A 182 9.93 2.91 19.47
N GLY A 183 10.21 2.98 18.16
CA GLY A 183 9.33 3.66 17.21
C GLY A 183 7.96 3.00 17.10
N SER A 184 7.92 1.66 17.08
CA SER A 184 6.68 0.89 17.05
C SER A 184 5.83 1.11 18.30
N GLU A 185 6.46 1.19 19.48
CA GLU A 185 5.77 1.50 20.74
C GLU A 185 5.18 2.91 20.73
N ALA A 186 5.94 3.90 20.26
CA ALA A 186 5.47 5.29 20.15
C ALA A 186 4.28 5.41 19.19
N VAL A 187 4.33 4.72 18.04
CA VAL A 187 3.22 4.64 17.09
C VAL A 187 2.00 3.94 17.71
N ALA A 188 2.19 2.83 18.41
CA ALA A 188 1.10 2.12 19.08
C ALA A 188 0.38 3.00 20.11
N ALA A 189 1.12 3.85 20.83
CA ALA A 189 0.54 4.81 21.76
C ALA A 189 -0.43 5.80 21.07
N LEU A 190 -0.15 6.23 19.82
CA LEU A 190 -1.07 7.07 19.04
C LEU A 190 -2.40 6.36 18.75
N TYR A 191 -2.36 5.08 18.38
CA TYR A 191 -3.59 4.30 18.18
C TYR A 191 -4.36 4.13 19.48
N CYS A 192 -3.68 3.87 20.60
CA CYS A 192 -4.32 3.80 21.90
C CYS A 192 -5.03 5.10 22.25
N GLU A 193 -4.34 6.24 22.11
CA GLU A 193 -4.91 7.56 22.37
C GLU A 193 -6.15 7.84 21.51
N LEU A 194 -6.04 7.58 20.20
CA LEU A 194 -7.13 7.73 19.24
C LEU A 194 -8.37 6.90 19.65
N LEU A 195 -8.16 5.64 20.01
CA LEU A 195 -9.23 4.71 20.38
C LEU A 195 -9.84 5.02 21.76
N THR A 196 -9.07 5.55 22.71
CA THR A 196 -9.57 5.88 24.06
C THR A 196 -10.28 7.23 24.13
N ASN A 197 -9.88 8.19 23.29
CA ASN A 197 -10.42 9.55 23.35
C ASN A 197 -11.69 9.73 22.51
N GLY A 198 -12.25 8.66 21.93
CA GLY A 198 -13.51 8.70 21.18
C GLY A 198 -13.46 9.59 19.94
N SER A 199 -12.28 9.77 19.34
CA SER A 199 -12.05 10.65 18.18
C SER A 199 -12.27 9.95 16.84
N LEU A 200 -13.05 8.85 16.83
CA LEU A 200 -13.40 8.04 15.66
C LEU A 200 -14.91 7.90 15.52
#